data_AF-A0A9E4W7J5-F1
#
_entry.id   AF-A0A9E4W7J5-F1
#
_cell.length_a   1.000
_cell.length_b   1.000
_cell.length_c   1.000
_cell.angle_alpha   90.00
_cell.angle_beta   90.00
_cell.angle_gamma   90.00
#
_symmetry.space_group_name_H-M   'P 1'
#
loop_
_entity.id
_entity.type
_entity.pdbx_description
1 polymer ?
#
loop_
_entity_poly.entity_id
_entity_poly.type
_entity_poly.pdbx_seq_one_letter_code
_entity_poly.pdbx_strand_id
1 'polypeptide(L)'
;MKKMLLTVAGLIIALAVACSGGATSEPTGGATVTPTATTVSPTETFTPRPVREWRLDEVSVDGSTVTVWLFFHSTASVGVTLDGKEPTRRDNNIPVLAYIFEGVPAGEHDIEIKDVMGNIETTSVIVAAPQPTEDQLPEWLAKWVADLDAREVEFAPQSITRYESEGETVYYVVHRCCDQFSDLLDADGKLIGHPDGGITGRGDGVTKFSPSELEGEEVWASR
;
A
#
# COMPACT_ATOMS: atom_id res chain seq x y z
N MET A 1 -20.37 2.46 9.30
CA MET A 1 -20.96 3.45 8.37
C MET A 1 -20.08 4.70 8.36
N LYS A 2 -19.20 4.87 7.38
CA LYS A 2 -18.46 6.11 7.20
C LYS A 2 -18.26 6.34 5.70
N LYS A 3 -18.82 7.46 5.22
CA LYS A 3 -18.81 7.92 3.83
C LYS A 3 -17.46 8.55 3.55
N MET A 4 -16.82 8.20 2.44
CA MET A 4 -15.68 8.97 1.90
C MET A 4 -16.12 9.71 0.63
N LEU A 5 -15.86 11.02 0.65
CA LEU A 5 -16.06 11.96 -0.45
C LEU A 5 -15.06 11.71 -1.57
N LEU A 6 -15.53 11.76 -2.81
CA LEU A 6 -14.72 11.94 -4.02
C LEU A 6 -14.68 13.42 -4.40
N THR A 7 -13.50 13.92 -4.76
CA THR A 7 -13.32 15.24 -5.39
C THR A 7 -12.75 15.04 -6.79
N VAL A 8 -13.44 15.56 -7.80
CA VAL A 8 -13.04 15.61 -9.21
C VAL A 8 -13.00 17.07 -9.65
N ALA A 9 -11.92 17.50 -10.30
CA ALA A 9 -11.86 18.66 -11.21
C ALA A 9 -10.47 18.66 -11.91
N GLY A 10 -10.29 18.98 -13.19
CA GLY A 10 -11.21 19.54 -14.17
C GLY A 10 -10.60 19.54 -15.58
N LEU A 11 -11.51 19.56 -16.55
CA LEU A 11 -11.33 19.59 -18.00
C LEU A 11 -11.23 21.04 -18.48
N ILE A 12 -10.27 21.37 -19.36
CA ILE A 12 -10.27 22.66 -20.09
C ILE A 12 -10.36 22.39 -21.59
N ILE A 13 -11.47 22.86 -22.17
CA ILE A 13 -11.75 22.99 -23.60
C ILE A 13 -11.54 24.46 -23.97
N ALA A 14 -10.84 24.74 -25.06
CA ALA A 14 -10.88 26.04 -25.75
C ALA A 14 -10.83 25.78 -27.28
N LEU A 15 -11.97 25.78 -27.97
CA LEU A 15 -12.61 26.88 -28.70
C LEU A 15 -11.80 27.46 -29.88
N ALA A 16 -12.31 27.18 -31.08
CA ALA A 16 -11.87 27.73 -32.37
C ALA A 16 -12.34 29.18 -32.57
N VAL A 17 -11.55 29.96 -33.31
CA VAL A 17 -11.96 31.25 -33.88
C VAL A 17 -11.61 31.26 -35.36
N ALA A 18 -12.65 31.42 -36.19
CA ALA A 18 -12.55 31.65 -37.62
C ALA A 18 -12.55 33.16 -37.90
N CYS A 19 -11.78 33.60 -38.89
CA CYS A 19 -11.92 34.91 -39.53
C CYS A 19 -11.87 34.74 -41.05
N SER A 20 -12.84 35.36 -41.72
CA SER A 20 -13.13 35.32 -43.16
C SER A 20 -13.09 36.73 -43.76
N GLY A 21 -12.71 36.83 -45.04
CA GLY A 21 -12.90 38.01 -45.93
C GLY A 21 -11.59 38.50 -46.57
N GLY A 22 -11.48 38.92 -47.83
CA GLY A 22 -12.40 39.05 -48.98
C GLY A 22 -11.67 39.79 -50.15
N ALA A 23 -12.03 39.44 -51.41
CA ALA A 23 -11.92 40.11 -52.76
C ALA A 23 -10.76 41.10 -53.08
N THR A 24 -10.17 41.29 -54.27
CA THR A 24 -10.49 41.26 -55.74
C THR A 24 -9.11 41.41 -56.45
N SER A 25 -8.75 40.93 -57.65
CA SER A 25 -9.15 41.33 -59.02
C SER A 25 -8.22 40.62 -60.06
N GLU A 26 -8.78 40.32 -61.23
CA GLU A 26 -8.14 39.90 -62.51
C GLU A 26 -7.39 41.08 -63.21
N PRO A 27 -6.54 40.91 -64.26
CA PRO A 27 -6.79 40.01 -65.41
C PRO A 27 -5.59 39.39 -66.20
N THR A 28 -5.98 38.49 -67.12
CA THR A 28 -5.38 38.12 -68.42
C THR A 28 -4.02 37.40 -68.49
N GLY A 29 -4.04 36.17 -69.01
CA GLY A 29 -2.97 35.67 -69.88
C GLY A 29 -2.78 34.15 -69.91
N GLY A 30 -3.03 33.54 -71.07
CA GLY A 30 -2.30 32.36 -71.53
C GLY A 30 -2.90 30.99 -71.16
N ALA A 31 -3.51 30.34 -72.15
CA ALA A 31 -3.93 28.95 -72.07
C ALA A 31 -2.73 28.00 -71.85
N THR A 32 -2.82 27.15 -70.84
CA THR A 32 -2.10 25.87 -70.78
C THR A 32 -3.04 24.86 -70.13
N VAL A 33 -3.48 23.89 -70.93
CA VAL A 33 -4.27 22.74 -70.47
C VAL A 33 -3.34 21.80 -69.70
N THR A 34 -3.38 21.88 -68.37
CA THR A 34 -2.82 20.88 -67.46
C THR A 34 -3.93 19.89 -67.09
N PRO A 35 -3.72 18.56 -67.21
CA PRO A 35 -4.74 17.60 -66.75
C PRO A 35 -4.91 17.72 -65.24
N THR A 36 -6.12 18.00 -64.78
CA THR A 36 -6.49 17.96 -63.37
C THR A 36 -6.34 16.53 -62.87
N ALA A 37 -5.29 16.25 -62.11
CA ALA A 37 -5.22 15.02 -61.32
C ALA A 37 -6.29 15.11 -60.23
N THR A 38 -7.29 14.23 -60.29
CA THR A 38 -8.20 14.00 -59.17
C THR A 38 -7.39 13.41 -58.03
N THR A 39 -7.05 14.23 -57.04
CA THR A 39 -6.54 13.73 -55.76
C THR A 39 -7.68 13.02 -55.06
N VAL A 40 -7.71 11.70 -55.15
CA VAL A 40 -8.44 10.85 -54.21
C VAL A 40 -7.79 11.01 -52.84
N SER A 41 -8.52 11.57 -51.88
CA SER A 41 -8.07 11.56 -50.49
C SER A 41 -7.84 10.11 -50.05
N PRO A 42 -6.71 9.77 -49.42
CA PRO A 42 -6.54 8.44 -48.85
C PRO A 42 -7.67 8.20 -47.85
N THR A 43 -8.37 7.07 -48.02
CA THR A 43 -9.28 6.58 -46.98
C THR A 43 -8.41 6.23 -45.79
N GLU A 44 -8.50 7.01 -44.70
CA GLU A 44 -7.86 6.62 -43.45
C GLU A 44 -8.50 5.31 -42.98
N THR A 45 -7.72 4.23 -43.02
CA THR A 45 -8.08 2.98 -42.37
C THR A 45 -8.12 3.25 -40.88
N PHE A 46 -9.31 3.45 -40.33
CA PHE A 46 -9.54 3.39 -38.88
C PHE A 46 -9.14 1.98 -38.42
N THR A 47 -7.97 1.82 -37.83
CA THR A 47 -7.64 0.62 -37.06
C THR A 47 -8.49 0.69 -35.79
N PRO A 48 -9.52 -0.16 -35.62
CA PRO A 48 -10.32 -0.14 -34.40
C PRO A 48 -9.39 -0.40 -33.21
N ARG A 49 -9.50 0.42 -32.17
CA ARG A 49 -8.80 0.16 -30.90
C ARG A 49 -9.30 -1.20 -30.39
N PRO A 50 -8.42 -2.12 -29.98
CA PRO A 50 -8.86 -3.40 -29.42
C PRO A 50 -9.83 -3.15 -28.27
N VAL A 51 -10.94 -3.89 -28.26
CA VAL A 51 -11.90 -3.82 -27.16
C VAL A 51 -11.22 -4.45 -25.93
N ARG A 52 -11.26 -3.76 -24.79
CA ARG A 52 -10.74 -4.28 -23.53
C ARG A 52 -11.80 -5.20 -22.90
N GLU A 53 -11.46 -6.47 -22.72
CA GLU A 53 -12.36 -7.52 -22.23
C GLU A 53 -12.14 -7.86 -20.75
N TRP A 54 -11.51 -6.97 -20.00
CA TRP A 54 -11.23 -7.09 -18.58
C TRP A 54 -11.23 -5.69 -17.95
N ARG A 55 -11.36 -5.67 -16.62
CA ARG A 55 -11.29 -4.45 -15.83
C ARG A 55 -10.53 -4.75 -14.53
N LEU A 56 -9.66 -3.84 -14.12
CA LEU A 56 -9.13 -3.86 -12.76
C LEU A 56 -10.28 -3.67 -11.77
N ASP A 57 -10.44 -4.63 -10.85
CA ASP A 57 -11.49 -4.59 -9.83
C ASP A 57 -10.91 -4.03 -8.52
N GLU A 58 -9.81 -4.60 -8.04
CA GLU A 58 -9.15 -4.19 -6.80
C GLU A 58 -7.66 -4.52 -6.80
N VAL A 59 -6.88 -3.73 -6.07
CA VAL A 59 -5.52 -4.08 -5.64
C VAL A 59 -5.49 -4.04 -4.11
N SER A 60 -5.10 -5.14 -3.48
CA SER A 60 -4.99 -5.24 -2.02
C SER A 60 -3.55 -5.56 -1.60
N VAL A 61 -3.15 -5.04 -0.45
CA VAL A 61 -1.87 -5.38 0.21
C VAL A 61 -2.18 -5.98 1.57
N ASP A 62 -1.63 -7.16 1.84
CA ASP A 62 -1.66 -7.84 3.13
C ASP A 62 -0.24 -8.26 3.50
N GLY A 63 0.37 -7.53 4.45
CA GLY A 63 1.79 -7.66 4.76
C GLY A 63 2.67 -7.45 3.52
N SER A 64 3.47 -8.46 3.17
CA SER A 64 4.30 -8.49 1.95
C SER A 64 3.61 -9.16 0.75
N THR A 65 2.28 -9.37 0.83
CA THR A 65 1.50 -9.98 -0.24
C THR A 65 0.66 -8.95 -0.96
N VAL A 66 0.83 -8.82 -2.27
CA VAL A 66 0.00 -8.00 -3.13
C VAL A 66 -0.93 -8.89 -3.94
N THR A 67 -2.23 -8.60 -3.93
CA THR A 67 -3.21 -9.29 -4.78
C THR A 67 -3.89 -8.31 -5.72
N VAL A 68 -3.84 -8.62 -7.02
CA VAL A 68 -4.52 -7.86 -8.07
C VAL A 68 -5.70 -8.67 -8.57
N TRP A 69 -6.91 -8.11 -8.37
CA TRP A 69 -8.17 -8.71 -8.78
C TRP A 69 -8.64 -8.09 -10.09
N LEU A 70 -8.86 -8.92 -11.10
CA LEU A 70 -9.40 -8.49 -12.39
C LEU A 70 -10.78 -9.10 -12.59
N PHE A 71 -11.75 -8.26 -12.96
CA PHE A 71 -13.00 -8.73 -13.52
C PHE A 71 -12.79 -9.08 -15.00
N PHE A 72 -13.03 -10.33 -15.35
CA PHE A 72 -12.79 -10.93 -16.65
C PHE A 72 -14.11 -11.09 -17.41
N HIS A 73 -14.26 -10.38 -18.54
CA HIS A 73 -15.51 -10.40 -19.31
C HIS A 73 -15.52 -11.47 -20.42
N SER A 74 -14.38 -11.77 -21.06
CA SER A 74 -14.33 -12.62 -22.25
C SER A 74 -12.92 -13.20 -22.51
N THR A 75 -12.79 -14.04 -23.55
CA THR A 75 -11.76 -15.05 -23.83
C THR A 75 -10.31 -14.57 -24.05
N ALA A 76 -9.99 -13.28 -24.02
CA ALA A 76 -8.62 -12.82 -24.21
C ALA A 76 -7.72 -13.17 -23.01
N SER A 77 -6.58 -13.84 -23.22
CA SER A 77 -5.61 -14.05 -22.14
C SER A 77 -5.07 -12.72 -21.62
N VAL A 78 -5.15 -12.52 -20.29
CA VAL A 78 -4.64 -11.34 -19.58
C VAL A 78 -3.55 -11.77 -18.58
N GLY A 79 -2.49 -10.98 -18.50
CA GLY A 79 -1.39 -11.13 -17.57
C GLY A 79 -1.25 -9.88 -16.69
N VAL A 80 -0.68 -10.06 -15.50
CA VAL A 80 -0.36 -8.99 -14.56
C VAL A 80 1.08 -9.20 -14.13
N THR A 81 1.86 -8.12 -14.14
CA THR A 81 3.23 -8.13 -13.59
C THR A 81 3.37 -7.05 -12.53
N LEU A 82 4.25 -7.29 -11.57
CA LEU A 82 4.64 -6.34 -10.51
C LEU A 82 6.14 -6.08 -10.61
N ASP A 83 6.53 -4.85 -10.92
CA ASP A 83 7.88 -4.46 -11.34
C ASP A 83 8.44 -5.34 -12.47
N GLY A 84 7.57 -5.75 -13.39
CA GLY A 84 7.91 -6.67 -14.49
C GLY A 84 8.11 -8.13 -14.08
N LYS A 85 7.84 -8.52 -12.82
CA LYS A 85 7.88 -9.91 -12.35
C LYS A 85 6.50 -10.56 -12.48
N GLU A 86 6.48 -11.86 -12.78
CA GLU A 86 5.27 -12.69 -12.81
C GLU A 86 4.73 -12.94 -11.39
N PRO A 87 3.41 -13.20 -11.23
CA PRO A 87 2.83 -13.51 -9.94
C PRO A 87 3.36 -14.83 -9.38
N THR A 88 3.46 -14.92 -8.05
CA THR A 88 3.77 -16.15 -7.34
C THR A 88 2.72 -17.23 -7.62
N ARG A 89 1.45 -16.84 -7.64
CA ARG A 89 0.34 -17.72 -8.01
C ARG A 89 -0.82 -16.94 -8.62
N ARG A 90 -1.68 -17.63 -9.37
CA ARG A 90 -2.89 -17.07 -9.98
C ARG A 90 -4.10 -17.94 -9.68
N ASP A 91 -5.14 -17.34 -9.15
CA ASP A 91 -6.43 -18.00 -8.93
C ASP A 91 -7.38 -17.69 -10.09
N ASN A 92 -7.92 -18.74 -10.71
CA ASN A 92 -8.69 -18.67 -11.96
C ASN A 92 -10.21 -18.75 -11.74
N ASN A 93 -10.73 -18.03 -10.75
CA ASN A 93 -12.13 -18.10 -10.33
C ASN A 93 -13.04 -17.13 -11.12
N ILE A 94 -13.25 -17.43 -12.40
CA ILE A 94 -14.09 -16.62 -13.30
C ILE A 94 -15.47 -16.31 -12.68
N PRO A 95 -15.95 -15.05 -12.75
CA PRO A 95 -15.44 -13.94 -13.57
C PRO A 95 -14.33 -13.12 -12.92
N VAL A 96 -13.80 -13.53 -11.77
CA VAL A 96 -12.80 -12.74 -11.03
C VAL A 96 -11.48 -13.51 -10.93
N LEU A 97 -10.46 -12.98 -11.57
CA LEU A 97 -9.11 -13.53 -11.54
C LEU A 97 -8.31 -12.85 -10.45
N ALA A 98 -7.52 -13.60 -9.68
CA ALA A 98 -6.59 -13.05 -8.70
C ALA A 98 -5.15 -13.36 -9.11
N TYR A 99 -4.29 -12.34 -9.13
CA TYR A 99 -2.86 -12.45 -9.37
C TYR A 99 -2.17 -12.10 -8.05
N ILE A 100 -1.51 -13.08 -7.43
CA ILE A 100 -0.94 -12.97 -6.09
C ILE A 100 0.58 -12.92 -6.18
N PHE A 101 1.17 -11.89 -5.59
CA PHE A 101 2.61 -11.67 -5.46
C PHE A 101 2.96 -11.76 -3.98
N GLU A 102 3.73 -12.76 -3.58
CA GLU A 102 4.15 -12.97 -2.20
C GLU A 102 5.60 -12.52 -2.00
N GLY A 103 5.93 -11.99 -0.82
CA GLY A 103 7.29 -11.55 -0.50
C GLY A 103 7.71 -10.28 -1.25
N VAL A 104 6.76 -9.40 -1.55
CA VAL A 104 7.02 -8.09 -2.15
C VAL A 104 7.73 -7.21 -1.13
N PRO A 105 8.90 -6.62 -1.46
CA PRO A 105 9.61 -5.70 -0.56
C PRO A 105 8.75 -4.50 -0.15
N ALA A 106 9.14 -3.80 0.91
CA ALA A 106 8.52 -2.52 1.22
C ALA A 106 8.94 -1.46 0.17
N GLY A 107 7.98 -0.65 -0.26
CA GLY A 107 8.21 0.38 -1.28
C GLY A 107 7.01 0.62 -2.19
N GLU A 108 7.21 1.51 -3.16
CA GLU A 108 6.27 1.69 -4.27
C GLU A 108 6.62 0.70 -5.39
N HIS A 109 5.59 0.04 -5.92
CA HIS A 109 5.71 -1.00 -6.94
C HIS A 109 4.76 -0.73 -8.11
N ASP A 110 5.25 -0.93 -9.32
CA ASP A 110 4.49 -0.71 -10.54
C ASP A 110 3.78 -1.99 -10.97
N ILE A 111 2.49 -1.88 -11.26
CA ILE A 111 1.64 -2.96 -11.75
C ILE A 111 1.34 -2.70 -13.23
N GLU A 112 1.70 -3.65 -14.09
CA GLU A 112 1.30 -3.66 -15.50
C GLU A 112 0.32 -4.79 -15.77
N ILE A 113 -0.86 -4.45 -16.31
CA ILE A 113 -1.88 -5.39 -16.75
C ILE A 113 -1.93 -5.35 -18.27
N LYS A 114 -1.74 -6.50 -18.91
CA LYS A 114 -1.64 -6.60 -20.37
C LYS A 114 -2.39 -7.80 -20.90
N ASP A 115 -3.15 -7.61 -21.97
CA ASP A 115 -3.72 -8.71 -22.74
C ASP A 115 -3.02 -8.96 -24.07
N VAL A 116 -3.34 -10.11 -24.67
CA VAL A 116 -2.85 -10.50 -25.99
C VAL A 116 -3.35 -9.63 -27.14
N MET A 117 -4.39 -8.83 -26.92
CA MET A 117 -4.95 -7.88 -27.88
C MET A 117 -4.21 -6.54 -27.88
N GLY A 118 -3.22 -6.37 -27.00
CA GLY A 118 -2.40 -5.17 -26.88
C GLY A 118 -3.01 -4.09 -25.99
N ASN A 119 -4.07 -4.37 -25.24
CA ASN A 119 -4.53 -3.45 -24.21
C ASN A 119 -3.58 -3.51 -23.03
N ILE A 120 -3.21 -2.33 -22.53
CA ILE A 120 -2.35 -2.15 -21.35
C ILE A 120 -3.05 -1.22 -20.36
N GLU A 121 -2.93 -1.50 -19.08
CA GLU A 121 -3.24 -0.60 -17.97
C GLU A 121 -2.11 -0.66 -16.94
N THR A 122 -1.71 0.49 -16.43
CA THR A 122 -0.66 0.62 -15.42
C THR A 122 -1.20 1.31 -14.18
N THR A 123 -0.86 0.80 -13.02
CA THR A 123 -1.15 1.41 -11.71
C THR A 123 0.04 1.15 -10.79
N SER A 124 0.09 1.80 -9.64
CA SER A 124 1.13 1.55 -8.63
C SER A 124 0.49 1.19 -7.29
N VAL A 125 1.25 0.49 -6.46
CA VAL A 125 0.85 0.09 -5.11
C VAL A 125 1.99 0.36 -4.15
N ILE A 126 1.67 0.80 -2.93
CA ILE A 126 2.65 1.00 -1.87
C ILE A 126 2.54 -0.17 -0.89
N VAL A 127 3.61 -0.95 -0.78
CA VAL A 127 3.77 -1.96 0.27
C VAL A 127 4.45 -1.27 1.44
N ALA A 128 3.70 -1.11 2.53
CA ALA A 128 4.25 -0.55 3.76
C ALA A 128 5.36 -1.46 4.29
N ALA A 129 6.41 -0.87 4.87
CA ALA A 129 7.29 -1.63 5.73
C ALA A 129 6.45 -2.28 6.84
N PRO A 130 6.74 -3.54 7.23
CA PRO A 130 6.00 -4.20 8.30
C PRO A 130 6.00 -3.27 9.52
N GLN A 131 4.81 -2.76 9.86
CA GLN A 131 4.58 -2.11 11.13
C GLN A 131 4.15 -3.22 12.10
N PRO A 132 4.59 -3.22 13.35
CA PRO A 132 4.06 -4.16 14.34
C PRO A 132 2.54 -4.03 14.35
N THR A 133 1.84 -5.11 14.01
CA THR A 133 0.38 -5.12 13.92
C THR A 133 -0.19 -4.80 15.29
N GLU A 134 -1.05 -3.77 15.38
CA GLU A 134 -1.63 -3.27 16.64
C GLU A 134 -2.34 -4.39 17.45
N ASP A 135 -2.80 -5.45 16.78
CA ASP A 135 -3.49 -6.61 17.37
C ASP A 135 -2.64 -7.87 17.58
N GLN A 136 -1.39 -7.92 17.09
CA GLN A 136 -0.53 -9.09 17.26
C GLN A 136 0.73 -8.73 18.05
N LEU A 137 0.89 -9.38 19.21
CA LEU A 137 2.11 -9.28 20.00
C LEU A 137 3.32 -9.64 19.11
N PRO A 138 4.41 -8.86 19.17
CA PRO A 138 5.67 -9.19 18.50
C PRO A 138 6.11 -10.63 18.85
N GLU A 139 6.76 -11.31 17.90
CA GLU A 139 7.13 -12.73 18.06
C GLU A 139 7.91 -12.99 19.35
N TRP A 140 8.85 -12.10 19.70
CA TRP A 140 9.65 -12.21 20.93
C TRP A 140 8.76 -12.16 22.19
N LEU A 141 7.76 -11.29 22.22
CA LEU A 141 6.89 -11.08 23.36
C LEU A 141 5.85 -12.18 23.45
N ALA A 142 5.29 -12.61 22.32
CA ALA A 142 4.40 -13.77 22.25
C ALA A 142 5.09 -15.03 22.77
N LYS A 143 6.35 -15.25 22.40
CA LYS A 143 7.16 -16.35 22.94
C LYS A 143 7.37 -16.19 24.44
N TRP A 144 7.77 -15.01 24.91
CA TRP A 144 8.03 -14.80 26.33
C TRP A 144 6.77 -15.02 27.18
N VAL A 145 5.62 -14.52 26.74
CA VAL A 145 4.32 -14.75 27.39
C VAL A 145 3.99 -16.25 27.47
N ALA A 146 4.25 -17.02 26.41
CA ALA A 146 4.05 -18.46 26.44
C ALA A 146 4.95 -19.16 27.48
N ASP A 147 6.23 -18.77 27.57
CA ASP A 147 7.18 -19.31 28.55
C ASP A 147 6.77 -18.92 30.00
N LEU A 148 6.20 -17.71 30.20
CA LEU A 148 5.64 -17.25 31.47
C LEU A 148 4.42 -18.06 31.90
N ASP A 149 3.48 -18.29 30.99
CA ASP A 149 2.28 -19.11 31.25
C ASP A 149 2.63 -20.57 31.52
N ALA A 150 3.64 -21.10 30.84
CA ALA A 150 4.20 -22.43 31.09
C ALA A 150 4.99 -22.52 32.41
N ARG A 151 5.22 -21.39 33.09
CA ARG A 151 6.03 -21.26 34.33
C ARG A 151 7.45 -21.77 34.16
N GLU A 152 8.02 -21.57 32.98
CA GLU A 152 9.41 -21.94 32.67
C GLU A 152 10.39 -20.84 33.09
N VAL A 153 9.89 -19.65 33.41
CA VAL A 153 10.68 -18.51 33.90
C VAL A 153 10.70 -18.49 35.43
N GLU A 154 11.87 -18.71 36.04
CA GLU A 154 12.03 -18.77 37.50
C GLU A 154 11.70 -17.44 38.19
N PHE A 155 12.13 -16.32 37.61
CA PHE A 155 11.89 -14.96 38.13
C PHE A 155 10.90 -14.23 37.23
N ALA A 156 9.70 -14.78 37.09
CA ALA A 156 8.64 -14.16 36.30
C ALA A 156 8.28 -12.77 36.84
N PRO A 157 8.08 -11.76 35.96
CA PRO A 157 7.60 -10.44 36.36
C PRO A 157 6.21 -10.54 37.00
N GLN A 158 5.78 -9.44 37.59
CA GLN A 158 4.42 -9.26 38.07
C GLN A 158 3.46 -8.96 36.92
N SER A 159 3.86 -8.09 35.98
CA SER A 159 3.03 -7.69 34.85
C SER A 159 3.86 -7.15 33.69
N ILE A 160 3.29 -7.25 32.49
CA ILE A 160 3.78 -6.61 31.27
C ILE A 160 2.62 -5.78 30.72
N THR A 161 2.85 -4.48 30.54
CA THR A 161 1.85 -3.56 29.98
C THR A 161 2.43 -2.83 28.78
N ARG A 162 1.67 -2.80 27.69
CA ARG A 162 1.99 -2.03 26.49
C ARG A 162 1.49 -0.60 26.64
N TYR A 163 2.31 0.37 26.25
CA TYR A 163 1.96 1.78 26.19
C TYR A 163 2.40 2.39 24.87
N GLU A 164 1.68 3.41 24.44
CA GLU A 164 2.12 4.36 23.41
C GLU A 164 2.71 5.58 24.10
N SER A 165 4.02 5.82 23.91
CA SER A 165 4.75 6.93 24.52
C SER A 165 5.54 7.67 23.46
N GLU A 166 5.28 8.97 23.31
CA GLU A 166 5.94 9.83 22.31
C GLU A 166 5.81 9.34 20.85
N GLY A 167 4.77 8.54 20.55
CA GLY A 167 4.55 7.94 19.22
C GLY A 167 5.30 6.64 18.98
N GLU A 168 5.92 6.08 20.02
CA GLU A 168 6.57 4.77 20.00
C GLU A 168 5.87 3.80 20.96
N THR A 169 5.75 2.53 20.53
CA THR A 169 5.28 1.45 21.40
C THR A 169 6.39 1.05 22.37
N VAL A 170 6.07 1.04 23.66
CA VAL A 170 6.96 0.56 24.72
C VAL A 170 6.28 -0.50 25.58
N TYR A 171 7.07 -1.43 26.12
CA TYR A 171 6.62 -2.45 27.05
C TYR A 171 7.22 -2.19 28.43
N TYR A 172 6.34 -1.95 29.40
CA TYR A 172 6.70 -1.73 30.78
C TYR A 172 6.51 -3.02 31.57
N VAL A 173 7.63 -3.54 32.09
CA VAL A 173 7.72 -4.81 32.80
C VAL A 173 7.95 -4.53 34.28
N VAL A 174 6.94 -4.82 35.09
CA VAL A 174 7.02 -4.66 36.54
C VAL A 174 7.47 -5.97 37.16
N HIS A 175 8.54 -5.96 37.93
CA HIS A 175 9.02 -7.13 38.68
C HIS A 175 8.37 -7.20 40.06
N ARG A 176 8.27 -8.42 40.63
CA ARG A 176 7.46 -8.67 41.84
C ARG A 176 8.01 -8.03 43.11
N CYS A 177 9.32 -7.88 43.22
CA CYS A 177 9.95 -7.37 44.42
C CYS A 177 10.31 -5.89 44.23
N CYS A 178 9.90 -5.03 45.16
CA CYS A 178 10.12 -3.59 45.04
C CYS A 178 11.60 -3.17 45.06
N ASP A 179 12.52 -4.07 45.43
CA ASP A 179 13.97 -3.87 45.36
C ASP A 179 14.58 -4.28 44.00
N GLN A 180 13.78 -4.85 43.11
CA GLN A 180 14.12 -5.08 41.70
C GLN A 180 13.69 -3.87 40.87
N PHE A 181 14.46 -3.57 39.83
CA PHE A 181 14.08 -2.55 38.87
C PHE A 181 12.94 -3.05 38.00
N SER A 182 12.02 -2.17 37.62
CA SER A 182 11.14 -2.41 36.48
C SER A 182 11.91 -2.13 35.19
N ASP A 183 11.58 -2.84 34.12
CA ASP A 183 12.22 -2.66 32.81
C ASP A 183 11.29 -1.92 31.87
N LEU A 184 11.84 -0.96 31.12
CA LEU A 184 11.19 -0.36 29.97
C LEU A 184 11.87 -0.85 28.70
N LEU A 185 11.12 -1.54 27.85
CA LEU A 185 11.59 -2.12 26.60
C LEU A 185 10.97 -1.36 25.41
N ASP A 186 11.71 -1.24 24.31
CA ASP A 186 11.17 -0.76 23.04
C ASP A 186 10.33 -1.84 22.32
N ALA A 187 9.78 -1.49 21.16
CA ALA A 187 8.94 -2.38 20.35
C ALA A 187 9.65 -3.69 19.94
N ASP A 188 10.98 -3.65 19.80
CA ASP A 188 11.83 -4.80 19.42
C ASP A 188 12.29 -5.62 20.64
N GLY A 189 11.88 -5.23 21.85
CA GLY A 189 12.22 -5.91 23.10
C GLY A 189 13.59 -5.55 23.67
N LYS A 190 14.23 -4.48 23.18
CA LYS A 190 15.49 -4.00 23.71
C LYS A 190 15.26 -3.08 24.90
N LEU A 191 16.10 -3.25 25.92
CA LEU A 191 16.06 -2.45 27.14
C LEU A 191 16.41 -0.98 26.85
N ILE A 192 15.44 -0.09 27.13
CA ILE A 192 15.61 1.36 27.18
C ILE A 192 16.24 1.74 28.53
N GLY A 193 15.72 1.17 29.62
CA GLY A 193 16.28 1.33 30.96
C GLY A 193 15.28 1.05 32.08
N HIS A 194 15.54 1.60 33.27
CA HIS A 194 14.82 1.28 34.50
C HIS A 194 14.15 2.52 35.09
N PRO A 195 12.86 2.79 34.81
CA PRO A 195 12.21 4.02 35.26
C PRO A 195 11.88 4.05 36.77
N ASP A 196 11.73 2.87 37.40
CA ASP A 196 11.40 2.75 38.82
C ASP A 196 11.91 1.42 39.42
N GLY A 197 11.49 1.15 40.66
CA GLY A 197 11.95 0.01 41.44
C GLY A 197 13.35 0.24 42.02
N GLY A 198 14.02 -0.85 42.37
CA GLY A 198 15.28 -0.81 43.11
C GLY A 198 15.10 -0.38 44.57
N ILE A 199 16.18 -0.44 45.35
CA ILE A 199 16.15 -0.12 46.80
C ILE A 199 15.53 1.26 47.10
N THR A 200 15.68 2.22 46.18
CA THR A 200 15.15 3.58 46.35
C THR A 200 13.77 3.80 45.74
N GLY A 201 13.27 2.88 44.92
CA GLY A 201 12.06 3.04 44.11
C GLY A 201 12.18 4.00 42.94
N ARG A 202 13.39 4.54 42.66
CA ARG A 202 13.63 5.58 41.64
C ARG A 202 14.25 5.05 40.33
N GLY A 203 14.36 3.73 40.21
CA GLY A 203 14.99 3.13 39.04
C GLY A 203 16.47 3.46 38.93
N ASP A 204 16.95 3.58 37.70
CA ASP A 204 18.33 3.94 37.36
C ASP A 204 18.64 5.45 37.50
N GLY A 205 17.61 6.28 37.73
CA GLY A 205 17.70 7.73 37.88
C GLY A 205 17.83 8.52 36.58
N VAL A 206 18.04 7.85 35.43
CA VAL A 206 18.23 8.48 34.11
C VAL A 206 17.04 8.26 33.18
N THR A 207 16.41 7.10 33.24
CA THR A 207 15.24 6.74 32.44
C THR A 207 14.02 7.52 32.90
N LYS A 208 13.38 8.25 31.97
CA LYS A 208 12.19 9.05 32.24
C LYS A 208 11.00 8.41 31.57
N PHE A 209 10.17 7.76 32.36
CA PHE A 209 8.90 7.18 31.93
C PHE A 209 7.95 7.16 33.12
N SER A 210 6.69 7.53 32.90
CA SER A 210 5.64 7.46 33.91
C SER A 210 4.36 6.95 33.27
N PRO A 211 3.84 5.77 33.65
CA PRO A 211 2.61 5.23 33.08
C PRO A 211 1.34 5.94 33.58
N SER A 212 1.44 6.81 34.60
CA SER A 212 0.29 7.42 35.30
C SER A 212 -0.64 8.25 34.41
N GLU A 213 -0.13 8.77 33.29
CA GLU A 213 -0.87 9.63 32.35
C GLU A 213 -1.16 8.93 31.03
N LEU A 214 -0.83 7.64 30.90
CA LEU A 214 -0.99 6.86 29.68
C LEU A 214 -2.08 5.81 29.85
N GLU A 215 -2.82 5.56 28.77
CA GLU A 215 -3.71 4.41 28.69
C GLU A 215 -2.87 3.18 28.32
N GLY A 216 -2.74 2.23 29.25
CA GLY A 216 -1.97 1.01 29.07
C GLY A 216 -2.85 -0.17 28.71
N GLU A 217 -2.33 -1.05 27.85
CA GLU A 217 -2.93 -2.35 27.55
C GLU A 217 -2.18 -3.46 28.29
N GLU A 218 -2.88 -4.19 29.14
CA GLU A 218 -2.31 -5.34 29.83
C GLU A 218 -2.03 -6.45 28.81
N VAL A 219 -0.74 -6.73 28.59
CA VAL A 219 -0.30 -7.86 27.75
C VAL A 219 -0.34 -9.14 28.56
N TRP A 220 0.14 -9.07 29.80
CA TRP A 220 0.21 -10.22 30.68
C TRP A 220 0.28 -9.77 32.14
N ALA A 221 -0.35 -10.53 33.04
CA ALA A 221 -0.26 -10.34 34.47
C ALA A 221 -0.15 -11.68 35.19
N SER A 222 0.67 -11.71 36.23
CA SER A 222 0.82 -12.92 37.04
C SER A 222 -0.48 -13.23 37.79
N ARG A 223 -0.96 -14.47 37.65
CA ARG A 223 -2.14 -14.99 38.36
C ARG A 223 -1.77 -15.74 39.64
#